data_AF-A0AAU2XV76-F1
#
_entry.id   AF-A0AAU2XV76-F1
#
_cell.length_a   1.000
_cell.length_b   1.000
_cell.length_c   1.000
_cell.angle_alpha   90.00
_cell.angle_beta   90.00
_cell.angle_gamma   90.00
#
_symmetry.space_group_name_H-M   'P 1'
#
loop_
_entity.id
_entity.type
_entity.pdbx_description
1 polymer ?
#
loop_
_entity_poly.entity_id
_entity_poly.type
_entity_poly.pdbx_seq_one_letter_code
_entity_poly.pdbx_strand_id
1 'polypeptide(L)'
;MKRSSRVRTSATVAVSVLSLALITGCGGDSGSEDSKDSADKGSSSTAAAKAFSAAELKKLIIGKADLDGYEVQSADTGGKFAESKDQVTATDAKCEPLGYVLTGFAPGDESAYVNRMATEKSTEPTSTSTSDESLDDLEDSLQDIMGSTMTIVSLSSYDGGAAEQTMKSVADAVAGCASGFTVSAKGQDTQKFTKVAEEKSSKTGDESVAFAVTGKVDGDTTTVHGEVVRHGSTVATYYSISLAALAGKQDKYSIPAEVIKAQAAKLS
;
A
#
# COMPACT_ATOMS: atom_id res chain seq x y z
N MET A 1 32.54 41.09 -47.49
CA MET A 1 31.69 41.72 -48.53
C MET A 1 31.40 40.69 -49.63
N LYS A 2 30.18 40.75 -50.21
CA LYS A 2 29.46 39.78 -51.10
C LYS A 2 28.77 38.64 -50.32
N ARG A 3 27.45 38.67 -50.02
CA ARG A 3 26.21 38.65 -50.86
C ARG A 3 26.19 37.43 -51.80
N SER A 4 25.18 36.56 -51.90
CA SER A 4 23.79 36.56 -51.40
C SER A 4 23.07 35.22 -51.77
N SER A 5 22.12 34.85 -50.91
CA SER A 5 20.93 33.96 -51.02
C SER A 5 20.41 33.51 -52.40
N ARG A 6 19.86 32.27 -52.46
CA ARG A 6 18.48 32.03 -52.94
C ARG A 6 17.92 30.64 -52.54
N VAL A 7 16.73 30.71 -51.97
CA VAL A 7 15.77 29.66 -51.58
C VAL A 7 15.02 29.11 -52.80
N ARG A 8 14.63 27.83 -52.78
CA ARG A 8 13.39 27.34 -53.40
C ARG A 8 12.71 26.28 -52.52
N THR A 9 11.53 26.66 -52.06
CA THR A 9 10.45 25.89 -51.43
C THR A 9 9.71 25.03 -52.46
N SER A 10 9.20 23.86 -52.06
CA SER A 10 7.93 23.28 -52.53
C SER A 10 7.48 22.16 -51.58
N ALA A 11 6.21 22.21 -51.18
CA ALA A 11 5.50 21.27 -50.31
C ALA A 11 4.21 20.81 -51.01
N THR A 12 3.84 19.54 -50.84
CA THR A 12 2.51 18.91 -51.11
C THR A 12 2.53 17.53 -50.41
N VAL A 13 1.87 17.31 -49.26
CA VAL A 13 0.46 16.94 -48.97
C VAL A 13 -0.02 15.57 -49.52
N ALA A 14 -0.13 14.62 -48.57
CA ALA A 14 -1.13 13.54 -48.30
C ALA A 14 -1.68 12.60 -49.40
N VAL A 15 -1.80 11.29 -49.08
CA VAL A 15 -3.08 10.54 -48.84
C VAL A 15 -2.82 9.04 -48.55
N SER A 16 -3.44 8.59 -47.46
CA SER A 16 -4.00 7.28 -47.02
C SER A 16 -3.85 6.00 -47.85
N VAL A 17 -3.48 4.89 -47.18
CA VAL A 17 -4.15 3.58 -47.35
C VAL A 17 -4.17 2.82 -46.01
N LEU A 18 -5.36 2.72 -45.39
CA LEU A 18 -5.65 1.78 -44.32
C LEU A 18 -5.93 0.41 -44.96
N SER A 19 -5.21 -0.63 -44.55
CA SER A 19 -5.58 -2.02 -44.86
C SER A 19 -5.90 -2.74 -43.55
N LEU A 20 -7.20 -2.80 -43.21
CA LEU A 20 -7.75 -3.74 -42.24
C LEU A 20 -7.98 -5.06 -42.97
N ALA A 21 -7.23 -6.11 -42.60
CA ALA A 21 -7.59 -7.49 -42.92
C ALA A 21 -7.95 -8.21 -41.61
N LEU A 22 -9.26 -8.40 -41.41
CA LEU A 22 -9.83 -9.29 -40.40
C LEU A 22 -9.83 -10.70 -40.98
N ILE A 23 -9.12 -11.64 -40.37
CA ILE A 23 -9.34 -13.08 -40.58
C ILE A 23 -9.64 -13.70 -39.23
N THR A 24 -10.90 -14.09 -39.05
CA THR A 24 -11.39 -15.01 -38.04
C THR A 24 -11.15 -16.45 -38.53
N GLY A 25 -10.49 -17.28 -37.74
CA GLY A 25 -10.34 -18.71 -38.01
C GLY A 25 -9.97 -19.50 -36.77
N CYS A 26 -10.93 -20.27 -36.25
CA CYS A 26 -10.77 -21.30 -35.22
C CYS A 26 -10.77 -22.67 -35.92
N GLY A 27 -9.82 -23.56 -35.59
CA GLY A 27 -9.80 -24.95 -36.06
C GLY A 27 -8.40 -25.57 -35.95
N GLY A 28 -8.24 -26.58 -35.06
CA GLY A 28 -6.97 -27.23 -34.75
C GLY A 28 -6.67 -28.51 -35.52
N ASP A 29 -5.49 -29.11 -35.27
CA ASP A 29 -5.23 -30.55 -35.09
C ASP A 29 -3.72 -30.80 -34.79
N SER A 30 -3.46 -31.91 -34.12
CA SER A 30 -2.19 -32.46 -33.62
C SER A 30 -1.09 -32.81 -34.65
N GLY A 31 0.18 -32.74 -34.22
CA GLY A 31 1.31 -33.36 -34.94
C GLY A 31 2.68 -32.93 -34.43
N SER A 32 3.52 -33.90 -34.05
CA SER A 32 4.77 -33.77 -33.29
C SER A 32 6.05 -33.42 -34.08
N GLU A 33 7.06 -33.01 -33.31
CA GLU A 33 8.53 -33.18 -33.45
C GLU A 33 9.41 -32.10 -34.14
N ASP A 34 10.27 -31.52 -33.27
CA ASP A 34 11.65 -31.03 -33.37
C ASP A 34 12.13 -30.10 -34.51
N SER A 35 12.55 -28.88 -34.11
CA SER A 35 13.90 -28.34 -34.39
C SER A 35 14.19 -27.03 -33.66
N LYS A 36 15.46 -26.87 -33.28
CA LYS A 36 16.06 -25.73 -32.56
C LYS A 36 16.08 -24.41 -33.34
N ASP A 37 16.09 -23.36 -32.52
CA ASP A 37 16.77 -22.07 -32.66
C ASP A 37 15.99 -20.83 -33.14
N SER A 38 15.93 -19.88 -32.19
CA SER A 38 15.90 -18.42 -32.29
C SER A 38 14.83 -17.73 -33.14
N ALA A 39 13.87 -17.11 -32.45
CA ALA A 39 13.52 -15.69 -32.66
C ALA A 39 12.52 -15.23 -31.59
N ASP A 40 13.00 -14.31 -30.74
CA ASP A 40 12.31 -13.12 -30.24
C ASP A 40 10.82 -13.05 -30.64
N LYS A 41 9.95 -13.62 -29.81
CA LYS A 41 8.50 -13.40 -29.88
C LYS A 41 8.18 -12.30 -28.90
N GLY A 42 7.99 -11.12 -29.47
CA GLY A 42 7.61 -9.89 -28.80
C GLY A 42 6.57 -10.14 -27.72
N SER A 43 6.96 -9.80 -26.50
CA SER A 43 6.00 -9.35 -25.50
C SER A 43 5.25 -8.20 -26.15
N SER A 44 3.94 -8.37 -26.38
CA SER A 44 3.06 -7.23 -26.60
C SER A 44 3.28 -6.30 -25.42
N SER A 45 4.09 -5.26 -25.61
CA SER A 45 4.25 -4.21 -24.61
C SER A 45 2.92 -3.50 -24.52
N THR A 46 2.05 -4.00 -23.66
CA THR A 46 1.06 -3.16 -22.98
C THR A 46 1.82 -1.91 -22.57
N ALA A 47 1.39 -0.74 -23.06
CA ALA A 47 2.03 0.52 -22.70
C ALA A 47 2.24 0.51 -21.18
N ALA A 48 3.50 0.65 -20.74
CA ALA A 48 3.85 0.59 -19.33
C ALA A 48 2.90 1.51 -18.56
N ALA A 49 2.17 0.96 -17.59
CA ALA A 49 1.24 1.73 -16.78
C ALA A 49 2.03 2.87 -16.13
N LYS A 50 1.61 4.10 -16.38
CA LYS A 50 2.27 5.29 -15.85
C LYS A 50 1.90 5.44 -14.38
N ALA A 51 2.88 5.66 -13.53
CA ALA A 51 2.61 5.96 -12.12
C ALA A 51 1.78 7.25 -11.99
N PHE A 52 0.84 7.25 -11.04
CA PHE A 52 0.19 8.45 -10.57
C PHE A 52 1.18 9.33 -9.81
N SER A 53 1.02 10.64 -9.93
CA SER A 53 1.69 11.62 -9.08
C SER A 53 1.11 11.64 -7.66
N ALA A 54 1.86 12.21 -6.71
CA ALA A 54 1.35 12.39 -5.35
C ALA A 54 0.06 13.23 -5.29
N ALA A 55 -0.14 14.17 -6.22
CA ALA A 55 -1.36 14.98 -6.28
C ALA A 55 -2.58 14.17 -6.76
N GLU A 56 -2.38 13.21 -7.65
CA GLU A 56 -3.42 12.27 -8.08
C GLU A 56 -3.73 11.28 -6.96
N LEU A 57 -2.71 10.69 -6.33
CA LEU A 57 -2.90 9.80 -5.18
C LEU A 57 -3.64 10.50 -4.01
N LYS A 58 -3.38 11.79 -3.74
CA LYS A 58 -4.13 12.56 -2.73
C LYS A 58 -5.64 12.62 -2.97
N LYS A 59 -6.09 12.48 -4.23
CA LYS A 59 -7.53 12.45 -4.58
C LYS A 59 -8.11 11.03 -4.40
N LEU A 60 -7.27 10.01 -4.55
CA LEU A 60 -7.65 8.60 -4.48
C LEU A 60 -7.56 8.02 -3.07
N ILE A 61 -6.75 8.59 -2.18
CA ILE A 61 -6.70 8.15 -0.79
C ILE A 61 -7.99 8.53 -0.04
N ILE A 62 -8.43 7.68 0.87
CA ILE A 62 -9.57 7.94 1.75
C ILE A 62 -9.44 9.28 2.49
N GLY A 63 -10.58 9.89 2.77
CA GLY A 63 -10.72 11.03 3.65
C GLY A 63 -11.91 10.84 4.60
N LYS A 64 -12.17 11.85 5.43
CA LYS A 64 -13.25 11.81 6.43
C LYS A 64 -14.64 11.53 5.84
N ALA A 65 -14.90 11.97 4.61
CA ALA A 65 -16.19 11.74 3.94
C ALA A 65 -16.34 10.31 3.38
N ASP A 66 -15.26 9.52 3.35
CA ASP A 66 -15.27 8.15 2.81
C ASP A 66 -15.48 7.10 3.91
N LEU A 67 -15.41 7.48 5.19
CA LEU A 67 -15.48 6.57 6.35
C LEU A 67 -16.33 7.15 7.48
N ASP A 68 -17.57 6.66 7.58
CA ASP A 68 -18.45 6.96 8.70
C ASP A 68 -17.94 6.30 9.98
N GLY A 69 -18.01 7.03 11.10
CA GLY A 69 -17.50 6.54 12.39
C GLY A 69 -15.98 6.64 12.57
N TYR A 70 -15.24 7.20 11.61
CA TYR A 70 -13.79 7.36 11.71
C TYR A 70 -13.36 8.83 11.75
N GLU A 71 -12.32 9.11 12.54
CA GLU A 71 -11.47 10.26 12.35
C GLU A 71 -10.41 9.92 11.32
N VAL A 72 -10.23 10.79 10.30
CA VAL A 72 -9.24 10.58 9.25
C VAL A 72 -8.36 11.82 9.14
N GLN A 73 -7.06 11.64 9.34
CA GLN A 73 -6.05 12.70 9.30
C GLN A 73 -4.77 12.24 8.58
N SER A 74 -3.76 13.10 8.50
CA SER A 74 -2.44 12.70 8.00
C SER A 74 -1.81 11.70 8.96
N ALA A 75 -1.19 10.62 8.48
CA ALA A 75 -0.48 9.71 9.38
C ALA A 75 0.78 10.37 9.99
N ASP A 76 1.28 11.44 9.36
CA ASP A 76 2.39 12.24 9.87
C ASP A 76 2.07 12.98 11.17
N THR A 77 0.78 13.11 11.55
CA THR A 77 0.35 13.85 12.75
C THR A 77 0.50 13.02 14.04
N GLY A 78 0.55 11.68 13.95
CA GLY A 78 0.58 10.77 15.11
C GLY A 78 1.97 10.44 15.66
N GLY A 79 3.00 11.15 15.23
CA GLY A 79 4.40 10.78 15.48
C GLY A 79 4.85 9.70 14.49
N LYS A 80 6.02 9.92 13.89
CA LYS A 80 6.60 9.01 12.90
C LYS A 80 7.60 8.06 13.56
N PHE A 81 7.55 6.78 13.20
CA PHE A 81 8.65 5.87 13.53
C PHE A 81 9.95 6.31 12.85
N ALA A 82 9.87 6.80 11.61
CA ALA A 82 11.01 7.38 10.91
C ALA A 82 10.54 8.55 10.04
N GLU A 83 11.40 9.55 9.84
CA GLU A 83 11.05 10.71 9.00
C GLU A 83 10.85 10.32 7.53
N SER A 84 11.58 9.30 7.08
CA SER A 84 11.60 8.80 5.71
C SER A 84 11.93 7.31 5.64
N LYS A 85 11.53 6.67 4.54
CA LYS A 85 11.70 5.22 4.31
C LYS A 85 13.16 4.77 4.39
N ASP A 86 14.10 5.60 3.92
CA ASP A 86 15.55 5.32 3.94
C ASP A 86 16.17 5.27 5.36
N GLN A 87 15.44 5.76 6.36
CA GLN A 87 15.86 5.66 7.76
C GLN A 87 15.39 4.37 8.42
N VAL A 88 14.52 3.60 7.78
CA VAL A 88 14.03 2.31 8.27
C VAL A 88 14.92 1.21 7.72
N THR A 89 15.47 0.38 8.61
CA THR A 89 16.28 -0.78 8.25
C THR A 89 15.72 -2.03 8.89
N ALA A 90 15.84 -3.16 8.19
CA ALA A 90 15.57 -4.47 8.76
C ALA A 90 16.87 -5.29 8.84
N THR A 91 16.98 -6.20 9.81
CA THR A 91 18.19 -7.04 9.95
C THR A 91 18.50 -7.90 8.72
N ASP A 92 17.46 -8.28 7.98
CA ASP A 92 17.56 -8.98 6.71
C ASP A 92 16.89 -8.13 5.63
N ALA A 93 17.61 -7.81 4.55
CA ALA A 93 17.08 -6.99 3.44
C ALA A 93 15.79 -7.57 2.84
N LYS A 94 15.66 -8.90 2.80
CA LYS A 94 14.41 -9.57 2.36
C LYS A 94 13.18 -9.23 3.21
N CYS A 95 13.36 -8.74 4.45
CA CYS A 95 12.27 -8.37 5.37
C CYS A 95 11.95 -6.88 5.34
N GLU A 96 12.73 -6.06 4.63
CA GLU A 96 12.50 -4.61 4.51
C GLU A 96 11.10 -4.26 4.00
N PRO A 97 10.50 -4.96 3.01
CA PRO A 97 9.13 -4.68 2.59
C PRO A 97 8.13 -4.72 3.76
N LEU A 98 8.28 -5.67 4.68
CA LEU A 98 7.43 -5.75 5.87
C LEU A 98 7.75 -4.62 6.85
N GLY A 99 9.02 -4.33 7.09
CA GLY A 99 9.44 -3.22 7.94
C GLY A 99 8.86 -1.87 7.48
N TYR A 100 8.82 -1.63 6.17
CA TYR A 100 8.20 -0.44 5.60
C TYR A 100 6.69 -0.41 5.83
N VAL A 101 5.98 -1.52 5.60
CA VAL A 101 4.53 -1.60 5.87
C VAL A 101 4.21 -1.30 7.34
N LEU A 102 4.94 -1.92 8.27
CA LEU A 102 4.73 -1.76 9.72
C LEU A 102 5.05 -0.34 10.22
N THR A 103 5.74 0.46 9.42
CA THR A 103 6.06 1.85 9.72
C THR A 103 5.24 2.82 8.88
N GLY A 104 4.26 2.30 8.14
CA GLY A 104 3.32 3.05 7.31
C GLY A 104 3.84 3.41 5.92
N PHE A 105 5.08 3.09 5.56
CA PHE A 105 5.67 3.42 4.26
C PHE A 105 5.25 2.46 3.13
N ALA A 106 5.57 2.86 1.89
CA ALA A 106 5.42 1.99 0.73
C ALA A 106 6.34 0.75 0.85
N PRO A 107 5.86 -0.45 0.47
CA PRO A 107 6.61 -1.71 0.63
C PRO A 107 7.76 -1.93 -0.37
N GLY A 108 8.04 -0.98 -1.26
CA GLY A 108 9.02 -1.11 -2.33
C GLY A 108 9.39 0.27 -2.88
N ASP A 109 10.07 0.35 -4.02
CA ASP A 109 10.52 1.61 -4.61
C ASP A 109 9.46 2.27 -5.49
N GLU A 110 8.74 3.20 -4.88
CA GLU A 110 7.61 3.91 -5.46
C GLU A 110 7.99 5.25 -6.10
N SER A 111 7.25 5.65 -7.13
CA SER A 111 7.41 6.95 -7.79
C SER A 111 6.68 8.08 -7.02
N ALA A 112 5.60 7.72 -6.31
CA ALA A 112 4.84 8.63 -5.46
C ALA A 112 4.17 7.87 -4.32
N TYR A 113 3.97 8.56 -3.20
CA TYR A 113 3.35 8.02 -2.00
C TYR A 113 2.55 9.07 -1.24
N VAL A 114 1.44 8.65 -0.63
CA VAL A 114 0.61 9.44 0.30
C VAL A 114 0.06 8.52 1.39
N ASN A 115 -0.22 9.06 2.57
CA ASN A 115 -0.83 8.31 3.66
C ASN A 115 -1.97 9.05 4.36
N ARG A 116 -2.74 8.28 5.13
CA ARG A 116 -3.75 8.72 6.08
C ARG A 116 -3.74 7.79 7.28
N MET A 117 -4.16 8.33 8.42
CA MET A 117 -4.48 7.55 9.61
C MET A 117 -5.98 7.64 9.82
N ALA A 118 -6.62 6.48 9.92
CA ALA A 118 -8.02 6.31 10.28
C ALA A 118 -8.10 5.71 11.69
N THR A 119 -8.82 6.37 12.59
CA THR A 119 -9.05 5.91 13.96
C THR A 119 -10.55 5.86 14.21
N GLU A 120 -11.05 4.76 14.76
CA GLU A 120 -12.45 4.65 15.18
C GLU A 120 -12.77 5.76 16.17
N LYS A 121 -13.84 6.52 15.90
CA LYS A 121 -14.33 7.55 16.82
C LYS A 121 -14.84 6.88 18.08
N SER A 122 -14.45 7.44 19.21
CA SER A 122 -15.14 7.22 20.46
C SER A 122 -16.41 8.05 20.53
N THR A 123 -17.34 7.61 21.36
CA THR A 123 -18.51 8.40 21.76
C THR A 123 -18.01 9.71 22.35
N GLU A 124 -18.33 10.86 21.72
CA GLU A 124 -17.93 12.14 22.31
C GLU A 124 -18.67 12.33 23.64
N PRO A 125 -17.97 12.76 24.70
CA PRO A 125 -18.61 13.02 25.98
C PRO A 125 -19.69 14.08 25.78
N THR A 126 -20.90 13.77 26.21
CA THR A 126 -22.10 14.58 25.94
C THR A 126 -22.07 15.96 26.61
N SER A 127 -21.11 16.21 27.50
CA SER A 127 -21.04 17.42 28.30
C SER A 127 -19.61 17.76 28.73
N THR A 128 -19.23 19.04 28.64
CA THR A 128 -18.01 19.59 29.26
C THR A 128 -18.21 19.97 30.73
N SER A 129 -19.31 19.51 31.35
CA SER A 129 -19.59 19.69 32.78
C SER A 129 -18.63 18.86 33.64
N THR A 130 -18.50 19.21 34.92
CA THR A 130 -17.74 18.45 35.93
C THR A 130 -18.66 17.70 36.89
N SER A 131 -19.88 17.37 36.43
CA SER A 131 -20.81 16.49 37.14
C SER A 131 -20.30 15.04 37.12
N ASP A 132 -20.69 14.23 38.11
CA ASP A 132 -20.27 12.82 38.17
C ASP A 132 -20.65 12.07 36.87
N GLU A 133 -21.86 12.25 36.34
CA GLU A 133 -22.27 11.64 35.06
C GLU A 133 -21.40 12.07 33.87
N SER A 134 -20.92 13.32 33.84
CA SER A 134 -20.02 13.76 32.77
C SER A 134 -18.60 13.26 32.95
N LEU A 135 -18.18 12.94 34.18
CA LEU A 135 -16.89 12.30 34.43
C LEU A 135 -16.94 10.83 34.00
N ASP A 136 -18.05 10.13 34.28
CA ASP A 136 -18.29 8.76 33.82
C ASP A 136 -18.31 8.71 32.27
N ASP A 137 -19.06 9.61 31.60
CA ASP A 137 -19.07 9.73 30.13
C ASP A 137 -17.67 10.00 29.55
N LEU A 138 -16.86 10.82 30.25
CA LEU A 138 -15.48 11.12 29.84
C LEU A 138 -14.57 9.90 30.02
N GLU A 139 -14.71 9.16 31.12
CA GLU A 139 -13.95 7.93 31.37
C GLU A 139 -14.29 6.85 30.35
N ASP A 140 -15.57 6.63 30.06
CA ASP A 140 -16.04 5.70 29.04
C ASP A 140 -15.52 6.11 27.66
N SER A 141 -15.59 7.40 27.31
CA SER A 141 -15.04 7.90 26.05
C SER A 141 -13.54 7.64 25.92
N LEU A 142 -12.77 7.85 26.99
CA LEU A 142 -11.33 7.56 27.01
C LEU A 142 -11.04 6.06 26.92
N GLN A 143 -11.85 5.22 27.58
CA GLN A 143 -11.73 3.76 27.48
C GLN A 143 -12.02 3.26 26.08
N ASP A 144 -13.06 3.80 25.43
CA ASP A 144 -13.39 3.53 24.03
C ASP A 144 -12.22 3.89 23.12
N ILE A 145 -11.64 5.10 23.26
CA ILE A 145 -10.44 5.50 22.48
C ILE A 145 -9.29 4.53 22.74
N MET A 146 -9.04 4.16 24.00
CA MET A 146 -7.98 3.20 24.33
C MET A 146 -8.26 1.80 23.78
N GLY A 147 -9.52 1.43 23.55
CA GLY A 147 -9.94 0.19 22.89
C GLY A 147 -9.94 0.26 21.36
N SER A 148 -9.88 1.46 20.78
CA SER A 148 -9.94 1.65 19.34
C SER A 148 -8.72 1.10 18.60
N THR A 149 -8.94 0.75 17.34
CA THR A 149 -7.88 0.40 16.39
C THR A 149 -7.49 1.63 15.56
N MET A 150 -6.19 1.92 15.49
CA MET A 150 -5.63 2.87 14.54
C MET A 150 -5.19 2.13 13.29
N THR A 151 -5.54 2.64 12.11
CA THR A 151 -5.13 2.07 10.82
C THR A 151 -4.45 3.13 9.97
N ILE A 152 -3.19 2.91 9.62
CA ILE A 152 -2.50 3.68 8.60
C ILE A 152 -2.86 3.08 7.24
N VAL A 153 -3.39 3.92 6.36
CA VAL A 153 -3.65 3.61 4.95
C VAL A 153 -2.68 4.41 4.12
N SER A 154 -1.95 3.72 3.25
CA SER A 154 -0.95 4.32 2.38
C SER A 154 -1.20 3.91 0.94
N LEU A 155 -1.12 4.87 0.02
CA LEU A 155 -1.12 4.61 -1.41
C LEU A 155 0.26 4.91 -1.97
N SER A 156 0.83 3.96 -2.69
CA SER A 156 2.03 4.14 -3.50
C SER A 156 1.75 3.83 -4.96
N SER A 157 2.41 4.56 -5.87
CA SER A 157 2.29 4.31 -7.31
C SER A 157 3.64 3.97 -7.92
N TYR A 158 3.60 3.08 -8.90
CA TYR A 158 4.78 2.50 -9.54
C TYR A 158 4.68 2.61 -11.06
N ASP A 159 5.82 2.77 -11.72
CA ASP A 159 5.89 2.79 -13.18
C ASP A 159 6.06 1.38 -13.75
N GLY A 160 5.39 1.10 -14.86
CA GLY A 160 5.48 -0.19 -15.54
C GLY A 160 5.11 -1.36 -14.64
N GLY A 161 5.92 -2.43 -14.67
CA GLY A 161 5.67 -3.66 -13.91
C GLY A 161 6.19 -3.64 -12.47
N ALA A 162 6.54 -2.48 -11.91
CA ALA A 162 7.13 -2.39 -10.58
C ALA A 162 6.11 -2.60 -9.44
N ALA A 163 4.82 -2.41 -9.70
CA ALA A 163 3.77 -2.74 -8.74
C ALA A 163 3.66 -4.26 -8.52
N GLU A 164 3.66 -5.06 -9.59
CA GLU A 164 3.67 -6.53 -9.51
C GLU A 164 4.94 -7.05 -8.82
N GLN A 165 6.09 -6.46 -9.13
CA GLN A 165 7.35 -6.82 -8.48
C GLN A 165 7.31 -6.51 -6.98
N THR A 166 6.74 -5.38 -6.59
CA THR A 166 6.55 -5.01 -5.18
C THR A 166 5.67 -6.03 -4.46
N MET A 167 4.54 -6.44 -5.05
CA MET A 167 3.68 -7.48 -4.47
C MET A 167 4.41 -8.80 -4.28
N LYS A 168 5.21 -9.21 -5.28
CA LYS A 168 6.06 -10.39 -5.18
C LYS A 168 7.07 -10.28 -4.03
N SER A 169 7.74 -9.15 -3.89
CA SER A 169 8.68 -8.91 -2.79
C SER A 169 8.02 -8.97 -1.42
N VAL A 170 6.80 -8.45 -1.27
CA VAL A 170 6.03 -8.57 -0.02
C VAL A 170 5.68 -10.03 0.27
N ALA A 171 5.17 -10.78 -0.69
CA ALA A 171 4.85 -12.20 -0.51
C ALA A 171 6.11 -13.03 -0.14
N ASP A 172 7.21 -12.81 -0.87
CA ASP A 172 8.50 -13.46 -0.59
C ASP A 172 9.03 -13.08 0.80
N ALA A 173 8.80 -11.84 1.26
CA ALA A 173 9.16 -11.40 2.60
C ALA A 173 8.31 -12.07 3.70
N VAL A 174 6.99 -12.19 3.51
CA VAL A 174 6.10 -12.90 4.45
C VAL A 174 6.59 -14.34 4.65
N ALA A 175 6.90 -15.05 3.57
CA ALA A 175 7.42 -16.41 3.64
C ALA A 175 8.85 -16.47 4.21
N GLY A 176 9.72 -15.58 3.75
CA GLY A 176 11.16 -15.56 4.07
C GLY A 176 11.47 -15.10 5.50
N CYS A 177 10.55 -14.39 6.14
CA CYS A 177 10.73 -13.78 7.46
C CYS A 177 9.83 -14.41 8.54
N ALA A 178 9.29 -15.61 8.29
CA ALA A 178 8.38 -16.33 9.19
C ALA A 178 8.92 -16.49 10.63
N SER A 179 10.24 -16.63 10.79
CA SER A 179 10.93 -16.74 12.09
C SER A 179 11.11 -15.42 12.83
N GLY A 180 10.54 -14.32 12.30
CA GLY A 180 10.73 -12.97 12.82
C GLY A 180 11.91 -12.24 12.18
N PHE A 181 11.98 -10.96 12.46
CA PHE A 181 12.99 -10.02 11.99
C PHE A 181 13.04 -8.82 12.92
N THR A 182 14.06 -8.00 12.78
CA THR A 182 14.21 -6.79 13.58
C THR A 182 14.11 -5.57 12.68
N VAL A 183 13.40 -4.54 13.14
CA VAL A 183 13.28 -3.23 12.47
C VAL A 183 13.92 -2.17 13.35
N SER A 184 14.71 -1.29 12.75
CA SER A 184 15.35 -0.17 13.41
C SER A 184 15.14 1.12 12.63
N ALA A 185 15.06 2.25 13.33
CA ALA A 185 15.14 3.57 12.73
C ALA A 185 16.04 4.49 13.55
N LYS A 186 16.59 5.52 12.90
CA LYS A 186 17.49 6.47 13.55
C LYS A 186 16.75 7.19 14.69
N GLY A 187 17.28 7.06 15.91
CA GLY A 187 16.72 7.72 17.09
C GLY A 187 15.50 7.02 17.70
N GLN A 188 15.17 5.82 17.21
CA GLN A 188 14.14 4.96 17.81
C GLN A 188 14.77 3.70 18.39
N ASP A 189 14.07 3.12 19.37
CA ASP A 189 14.40 1.79 19.85
C ASP A 189 14.16 0.74 18.77
N THR A 190 15.02 -0.27 18.80
CA THR A 190 14.96 -1.36 17.84
C THR A 190 13.80 -2.29 18.18
N GLN A 191 12.89 -2.49 17.22
CA GLN A 191 11.73 -3.35 17.36
C GLN A 191 12.05 -4.76 16.89
N LYS A 192 11.93 -5.73 17.80
CA LYS A 192 12.17 -7.14 17.49
C LYS A 192 10.83 -7.88 17.33
N PHE A 193 10.60 -8.37 16.13
CA PHE A 193 9.52 -9.30 15.82
C PHE A 193 10.04 -10.73 15.86
N THR A 194 9.27 -11.62 16.47
CA THR A 194 9.62 -13.02 16.70
C THR A 194 8.88 -13.97 15.76
N LYS A 195 7.87 -13.48 15.03
CA LYS A 195 7.11 -14.28 14.08
C LYS A 195 6.48 -13.40 13.00
N VAL A 196 6.46 -13.92 11.78
CA VAL A 196 5.59 -13.44 10.69
C VAL A 196 4.70 -14.60 10.27
N ALA A 197 3.42 -14.33 10.04
CA ALA A 197 2.47 -15.32 9.56
C ALA A 197 1.60 -14.71 8.45
N GLU A 198 1.40 -15.45 7.38
CA GLU A 198 0.42 -15.08 6.35
C GLU A 198 -1.00 -15.14 6.93
N GLU A 199 -1.84 -14.18 6.53
CA GLU A 199 -3.25 -14.09 6.89
C GLU A 199 -4.13 -14.10 5.64
N LYS A 200 -5.43 -14.36 5.83
CA LYS A 200 -6.39 -14.29 4.75
C LYS A 200 -6.63 -12.83 4.35
N SER A 201 -6.25 -12.46 3.14
CA SER A 201 -6.47 -11.12 2.60
C SER A 201 -7.93 -10.82 2.24
N SER A 202 -8.24 -9.52 2.13
CA SER A 202 -9.53 -8.98 1.72
C SER A 202 -9.90 -9.30 0.27
N LYS A 203 -8.89 -9.52 -0.60
CA LYS A 203 -9.04 -9.78 -2.04
C LYS A 203 -9.82 -8.68 -2.77
N THR A 204 -9.55 -7.43 -2.42
CA THR A 204 -10.25 -6.25 -2.95
C THR A 204 -9.63 -5.65 -4.21
N GLY A 205 -8.46 -6.14 -4.64
CA GLY A 205 -7.75 -5.70 -5.85
C GLY A 205 -7.29 -6.85 -6.74
N ASP A 206 -6.38 -6.55 -7.66
CA ASP A 206 -5.81 -7.51 -8.62
C ASP A 206 -4.99 -8.60 -7.90
N GLU A 207 -4.25 -8.19 -6.86
CA GLU A 207 -3.42 -9.05 -6.01
C GLU A 207 -3.53 -8.56 -4.55
N SER A 208 -3.42 -9.46 -3.58
CA SER A 208 -3.47 -9.08 -2.16
C SER A 208 -2.67 -10.03 -1.28
N VAL A 209 -1.86 -9.49 -0.37
CA VAL A 209 -1.08 -10.23 0.63
C VAL A 209 -1.40 -9.65 1.99
N ALA A 210 -1.90 -10.47 2.91
CA ALA A 210 -2.14 -10.09 4.29
C ALA A 210 -1.24 -10.90 5.23
N PHE A 211 -0.84 -10.31 6.34
CA PHE A 211 0.07 -10.93 7.29
C PHE A 211 -0.05 -10.33 8.69
N ALA A 212 0.25 -11.15 9.68
CA ALA A 212 0.46 -10.75 11.07
C ALA A 212 1.94 -10.79 11.41
N VAL A 213 2.38 -9.81 12.20
CA VAL A 213 3.73 -9.77 12.76
C VAL A 213 3.63 -9.72 14.28
N THR A 214 4.24 -10.68 14.95
CA THR A 214 4.24 -10.77 16.41
C THR A 214 5.61 -10.38 16.94
N GLY A 215 5.65 -9.54 17.97
CA GLY A 215 6.86 -9.15 18.69
C GLY A 215 6.60 -9.01 20.18
N LYS A 216 7.61 -8.52 20.90
CA LYS A 216 7.45 -8.13 22.30
C LYS A 216 7.58 -6.63 22.48
N VAL A 217 6.62 -6.02 23.15
CA VAL A 217 6.65 -4.62 23.59
C VAL A 217 6.57 -4.65 25.12
N ASP A 218 7.56 -4.09 25.81
CA ASP A 218 7.67 -4.09 27.29
C ASP A 218 7.52 -5.47 27.97
N GLY A 219 7.88 -6.54 27.25
CA GLY A 219 7.81 -7.91 27.73
C GLY A 219 6.52 -8.64 27.36
N ASP A 220 5.47 -7.90 26.99
CA ASP A 220 4.18 -8.42 26.54
C ASP A 220 4.20 -8.75 25.06
N THR A 221 3.44 -9.78 24.69
CA THR A 221 3.34 -10.20 23.28
C THR A 221 2.32 -9.33 22.57
N THR A 222 2.78 -8.63 21.53
CA THR A 222 1.93 -7.79 20.68
C THR A 222 1.96 -8.32 19.26
N THR A 223 0.79 -8.42 18.65
CA THR A 223 0.65 -8.74 17.23
C THR A 223 0.06 -7.54 16.52
N VAL A 224 0.63 -7.22 15.37
CA VAL A 224 0.16 -6.17 14.47
C VAL A 224 -0.15 -6.75 13.10
N HIS A 225 -1.06 -6.11 12.38
CA HIS A 225 -1.64 -6.65 11.16
C HIS A 225 -1.35 -5.74 9.97
N GLY A 226 -0.89 -6.34 8.88
CA GLY A 226 -0.60 -5.67 7.62
C GLY A 226 -1.36 -6.32 6.46
N GLU A 227 -1.86 -5.51 5.54
CA GLU A 227 -2.37 -5.99 4.25
C GLU A 227 -1.89 -5.07 3.13
N VAL A 228 -1.48 -5.66 2.02
CA VAL A 228 -1.01 -4.96 0.82
C VAL A 228 -1.86 -5.43 -0.35
N VAL A 229 -2.45 -4.49 -1.10
CA VAL A 229 -3.38 -4.76 -2.19
C VAL A 229 -2.98 -3.97 -3.43
N ARG A 230 -2.82 -4.64 -4.57
CA ARG A 230 -2.50 -3.98 -5.85
C ARG A 230 -3.76 -3.69 -6.66
N HIS A 231 -3.83 -2.49 -7.23
CA HIS A 231 -4.84 -2.02 -8.17
C HIS A 231 -4.12 -1.36 -9.36
N GLY A 232 -3.93 -2.10 -10.45
CA GLY A 232 -3.12 -1.64 -11.58
C GLY A 232 -1.70 -1.26 -11.14
N SER A 233 -1.33 0.00 -11.39
CA SER A 233 -0.03 0.60 -11.02
C SER A 233 0.01 1.17 -9.59
N THR A 234 -1.06 1.04 -8.81
CA THR A 234 -1.15 1.52 -7.43
C THR A 234 -1.15 0.35 -6.45
N VAL A 235 -0.49 0.52 -5.32
CA VAL A 235 -0.54 -0.40 -4.19
C VAL A 235 -1.11 0.35 -2.99
N ALA A 236 -2.15 -0.24 -2.39
CA ALA A 236 -2.70 0.19 -1.13
C ALA A 236 -2.13 -0.69 0.00
N THR A 237 -1.54 -0.05 1.01
CA THR A 237 -1.00 -0.70 2.19
C THR A 237 -1.83 -0.28 3.40
N TYR A 238 -2.23 -1.27 4.19
CA TYR A 238 -2.96 -1.12 5.43
C TYR A 238 -2.11 -1.67 6.55
N TYR A 239 -1.92 -0.87 7.60
CA TYR A 239 -1.25 -1.29 8.81
C TYR A 239 -2.08 -0.88 10.01
N SER A 240 -2.55 -1.85 10.80
CA SER A 240 -3.39 -1.60 11.96
C SER A 240 -2.69 -1.95 13.26
N ILE A 241 -2.91 -1.10 14.26
CA ILE A 241 -2.46 -1.30 15.63
C ILE A 241 -3.58 -0.97 16.62
N SER A 242 -3.84 -1.88 17.56
CA SER A 242 -4.77 -1.63 18.67
C SER A 242 -4.11 -0.69 19.69
N LEU A 243 -4.85 0.31 20.15
CA LEU A 243 -4.36 1.23 21.19
C LEU A 243 -4.23 0.54 22.54
N ALA A 244 -5.06 -0.48 22.80
CA ALA A 244 -4.94 -1.33 23.98
C ALA A 244 -3.63 -2.12 23.91
N ALA A 245 -3.27 -2.63 22.72
CA ALA A 245 -2.02 -3.35 22.50
C ALA A 245 -0.78 -2.45 22.65
N LEU A 246 -0.86 -1.18 22.25
CA LEU A 246 0.18 -0.19 22.55
C LEU A 246 0.30 0.14 24.04
N ALA A 247 -0.80 0.04 24.79
CA ALA A 247 -0.80 0.18 26.25
C ALA A 247 -0.41 -1.12 27.00
N GLY A 248 0.14 -2.12 26.29
CA GLY A 248 0.58 -3.39 26.88
C GLY A 248 -0.57 -4.37 27.20
N LYS A 249 -1.81 -4.07 26.81
CA LYS A 249 -2.94 -4.98 27.00
C LYS A 249 -3.05 -5.95 25.82
N GLN A 250 -3.25 -7.22 26.11
CA GLN A 250 -3.56 -8.19 25.06
C GLN A 250 -4.95 -7.90 24.48
N ASP A 251 -5.01 -7.69 23.18
CA ASP A 251 -6.23 -7.46 22.45
C ASP A 251 -6.23 -8.24 21.12
N LYS A 252 -7.40 -8.70 20.70
CA LYS A 252 -7.59 -9.39 19.41
C LYS A 252 -8.32 -8.46 18.47
N TYR A 253 -7.61 -8.00 17.47
CA TYR A 253 -8.14 -7.09 16.46
C TYR A 253 -7.68 -7.54 15.07
N SER A 254 -8.22 -6.91 14.05
CA SER A 254 -7.84 -7.10 12.66
C SER A 254 -7.85 -5.74 11.97
N ILE A 255 -7.39 -5.69 10.73
CA ILE A 255 -7.57 -4.49 9.90
C ILE A 255 -9.08 -4.31 9.66
N PRO A 256 -9.67 -3.14 9.98
CA PRO A 256 -11.10 -2.92 9.80
C PRO A 256 -11.51 -3.07 8.32
N ALA A 257 -12.50 -3.92 8.05
CA ALA A 257 -12.88 -4.28 6.69
C ALA A 257 -13.50 -3.10 5.93
N GLU A 258 -14.17 -2.19 6.63
CA GLU A 258 -14.74 -0.95 6.11
C GLU A 258 -13.67 0.02 5.63
N VAL A 259 -12.52 0.10 6.30
CA VAL A 259 -11.37 0.91 5.87
C VAL A 259 -10.82 0.39 4.55
N ILE A 260 -10.63 -0.92 4.43
CA ILE A 260 -10.17 -1.57 3.19
C ILE A 260 -11.19 -1.35 2.07
N LYS A 261 -12.48 -1.60 2.33
CA LYS A 261 -13.54 -1.44 1.31
C LYS A 261 -13.66 0.00 0.82
N ALA A 262 -13.62 0.99 1.72
CA ALA A 262 -13.69 2.39 1.35
C ALA A 262 -12.51 2.79 0.47
N GLN A 263 -11.30 2.35 0.82
CA GLN A 263 -10.12 2.64 -0.01
C GLN A 263 -10.15 1.91 -1.35
N ALA A 264 -10.56 0.65 -1.39
CA ALA A 264 -10.70 -0.11 -2.63
C ALA A 264 -11.71 0.55 -3.59
N ALA A 265 -12.83 1.06 -3.08
CA ALA A 265 -13.85 1.76 -3.87
C ALA A 265 -13.33 3.04 -4.55
N LYS A 266 -12.24 3.65 -4.04
CA LYS A 266 -11.60 4.81 -4.66
C LYS A 266 -10.58 4.44 -5.75
N LEU A 267 -10.19 3.17 -5.82
CA LEU A 267 -9.19 2.65 -6.77
C LEU A 267 -9.82 1.76 -7.86
N SER A 268 -11.10 1.46 -7.75
CA SER A 268 -11.90 0.69 -8.72
C SER A 268 -12.50 1.55 -9.82
#